data_AF-A0A354FJS2-F1
#
_entry.id   AF-A0A354FJS2-F1
#
_cell.length_a   1.000
_cell.length_b   1.000
_cell.length_c   1.000
_cell.angle_alpha   90.00
_cell.angle_beta   90.00
_cell.angle_gamma   90.00
#
_symmetry.space_group_name_H-M   'P 1'
#
loop_
_entity.id
_entity.type
_entity.pdbx_description
1 polymer ?
#
loop_
_entity_poly.entity_id
_entity_poly.type
_entity_poly.pdbx_seq_one_letter_code
_entity_poly.pdbx_strand_id
1 'polypeptide(L)' 'MHPNQILPVNPPTSKEVFEVKVYGVLGHSGSLNMSIPRPLLNESSILEIERRRYTVASVIKKDQQPHAINVLPIEKK' A
#
# COMPACT_ATOMS: atom_id res chain seq x y z
N MET A 1 -42.55 0.99 -22.12
CA MET A 1 -41.81 1.26 -20.86
C MET A 1 -40.60 0.33 -20.87
N HIS A 2 -39.37 0.86 -20.89
CA HIS A 2 -38.16 0.04 -20.94
C HIS A 2 -37.70 -0.32 -19.52
N PRO A 3 -37.31 -1.57 -19.24
CA PRO A 3 -36.82 -1.95 -17.92
C PRO A 3 -35.43 -1.36 -17.67
N ASN A 4 -35.23 -0.84 -16.45
CA ASN A 4 -33.95 -0.38 -15.94
C ASN A 4 -32.89 -1.50 -16.07
N GLN A 5 -31.92 -1.30 -16.96
CA GLN A 5 -30.66 -2.03 -16.92
C GLN A 5 -29.89 -1.61 -15.66
N ILE A 6 -29.83 -2.50 -14.68
CA ILE A 6 -28.95 -2.36 -13.52
C ILE A 6 -27.53 -2.62 -14.04
N LEU A 7 -26.72 -1.57 -14.14
CA LEU A 7 -25.29 -1.70 -14.45
C LEU A 7 -24.64 -2.60 -13.39
N PRO A 8 -23.76 -3.55 -13.76
CA PRO A 8 -23.00 -4.30 -12.78
C PRO A 8 -22.11 -3.30 -12.02
N VAL A 9 -22.40 -3.13 -10.73
CA VAL A 9 -21.49 -2.51 -9.76
C VAL A 9 -20.24 -3.36 -9.69
N ASN A 10 -19.29 -3.12 -10.58
CA ASN A 10 -17.96 -3.69 -10.46
C ASN A 10 -17.39 -3.24 -9.11
N PRO A 11 -17.05 -4.15 -8.18
CA PRO A 11 -16.34 -3.75 -6.99
C PRO A 11 -15.00 -3.13 -7.42
N PRO A 12 -14.56 -2.00 -6.86
CA PRO A 12 -13.23 -1.47 -7.11
C PRO A 12 -12.21 -2.32 -6.34
N THR A 13 -12.04 -3.57 -6.75
CA THR A 13 -10.99 -4.45 -6.23
C THR A 13 -9.98 -4.67 -7.34
N SER A 14 -9.25 -3.61 -7.68
CA SER A 14 -7.99 -3.80 -8.37
C SER A 14 -7.09 -4.61 -7.42
N LYS A 15 -6.95 -5.92 -7.71
CA LYS A 15 -6.00 -6.84 -7.07
C LYS A 15 -4.55 -6.53 -7.43
N GLU A 16 -4.29 -5.37 -8.01
CA GLU A 16 -2.99 -4.95 -8.47
C GLU A 16 -2.04 -4.83 -7.28
N VAL A 17 -0.96 -5.60 -7.35
CA VAL A 17 0.12 -5.63 -6.36
C VAL A 17 1.35 -5.02 -7.02
N PHE A 18 2.06 -4.16 -6.28
CA PHE A 18 3.29 -3.55 -6.75
C PHE A 18 4.46 -4.08 -5.94
N GLU A 19 5.57 -4.38 -6.62
CA GLU A 19 6.85 -4.56 -5.98
C GLU A 19 7.44 -3.19 -5.64
N VAL A 20 7.59 -2.91 -4.35
CA VAL A 20 8.10 -1.63 -3.86
C VAL A 20 9.24 -1.82 -2.87
N LYS A 21 10.13 -0.84 -2.81
CA LYS A 21 11.13 -0.73 -1.75
C LYS A 21 10.54 -0.06 -0.53
N VAL A 22 10.63 -0.69 0.62
CA VAL A 22 10.12 -0.19 1.90
C VAL A 22 11.29 0.26 2.76
N TYR A 23 11.32 1.53 3.14
CA TYR A 23 12.35 2.13 4.01
C TYR A 23 11.78 2.46 5.39
N GLY A 24 12.63 2.43 6.43
CA GLY A 24 12.22 2.75 7.81
C GLY A 24 11.70 1.55 8.62
N VAL A 25 11.90 0.33 8.11
CA VAL A 25 11.56 -0.91 8.82
C VAL A 25 12.61 -1.19 9.90
N LEU A 26 12.18 -1.35 11.15
CA LEU A 26 13.08 -1.62 12.28
C LEU A 26 13.78 -2.98 12.10
N GLY A 27 15.09 -3.01 12.31
CA GLY A 27 15.91 -4.22 12.17
C GLY A 27 16.42 -4.48 10.75
N HIS A 28 16.04 -3.66 9.77
CA HIS A 28 16.53 -3.76 8.39
C HIS A 28 17.41 -2.56 8.05
N SER A 29 18.64 -2.81 7.59
CA SER A 29 19.52 -1.76 7.08
C SER A 29 19.18 -1.45 5.61
N GLY A 30 18.66 -0.25 5.34
CA GLY A 30 18.31 0.19 3.99
C GLY A 30 16.85 -0.07 3.63
N SER A 31 16.61 -0.84 2.57
CA SER A 31 15.26 -1.15 2.06
C SER A 31 14.92 -2.62 2.13
N LEU A 32 13.67 -2.92 2.45
CA LEU A 32 13.05 -4.23 2.26
C LEU A 32 12.21 -4.22 0.97
N ASN A 33 12.39 -5.21 0.08
CA ASN A 33 11.52 -5.36 -1.08
C ASN A 33 10.22 -6.07 -0.66
N MET A 34 9.07 -5.50 -0.97
CA MET A 34 7.77 -6.09 -0.65
C MET A 34 6.78 -5.96 -1.79
N SER A 35 5.92 -6.96 -1.94
CA SER A 35 4.75 -6.92 -2.82
C SER A 35 3.56 -6.38 -2.03
N ILE A 36 3.13 -5.16 -2.34
CA ILE A 36 2.06 -4.46 -1.60
C ILE A 36 0.86 -4.20 -2.51
N PRO A 37 -0.37 -4.58 -2.09
CA PRO A 37 -1.59 -4.23 -2.80
C PRO A 37 -1.75 -2.71 -2.97
N ARG A 38 -2.20 -2.27 -4.15
CA ARG A 38 -2.44 -0.85 -4.47
C ARG A 38 -3.25 -0.10 -3.39
N PRO A 39 -4.30 -0.67 -2.77
CA PRO A 39 -5.06 0.04 -1.73
C PRO A 39 -4.23 0.41 -0.49
N LEU A 40 -3.15 -0.33 -0.22
CA LEU A 40 -2.24 -0.10 0.91
C LEU A 40 -1.06 0.82 0.56
N LEU A 41 -0.92 1.24 -0.69
CA LEU A 41 0.11 2.17 -1.17
C LEU A 41 -0.39 3.62 -1.13
N ASN A 42 -0.92 4.03 0.01
CA ASN A 42 -1.35 5.40 0.27
C ASN A 42 -0.76 5.88 1.60
N GLU A 43 -0.48 7.17 1.71
CA GLU A 43 -0.09 7.78 2.98
C GLU A 43 -1.13 7.48 4.07
N SER A 44 -0.65 7.30 5.30
CA SER A 44 -1.44 6.87 6.46
C SER A 44 -1.96 5.43 6.43
N SER A 45 -1.74 4.66 5.34
CA SER A 45 -2.06 3.23 5.34
C SER A 45 -1.23 2.48 6.38
N ILE A 46 -1.81 1.45 6.97
CA ILE A 46 -1.12 0.61 7.96
C ILE A 46 -0.65 -0.67 7.27
N LEU A 47 0.64 -0.95 7.42
CA LEU A 47 1.27 -2.18 6.97
C LEU A 47 1.72 -3.01 8.17
N GLU A 48 1.53 -4.32 8.09
CA GLU A 48 2.13 -5.25 9.03
C GLU A 48 3.35 -5.89 8.37
N ILE A 49 4.53 -5.64 8.95
CA ILE A 49 5.82 -6.13 8.46
C ILE A 49 6.47 -6.84 9.65
N GLU A 50 6.75 -8.14 9.50
CA GLU A 50 7.40 -8.96 10.55
C GLU A 50 6.74 -8.83 11.93
N ARG A 51 5.40 -8.91 11.99
CA ARG A 51 4.58 -8.78 13.21
C ARG A 51 4.66 -7.41 13.91
N ARG A 52 5.18 -6.39 13.23
CA ARG A 52 5.17 -4.99 13.67
C ARG A 52 4.32 -4.16 12.72
N ARG A 53 3.61 -3.18 13.27
CA ARG A 53 2.77 -2.28 12.50
C ARG A 53 3.51 -0.99 12.19
N TYR A 54 3.38 -0.56 10.94
CA TYR A 54 3.96 0.66 10.45
C TYR A 54 2.92 1.48 9.71
N THR A 55 3.02 2.80 9.81
CA THR A 55 2.25 3.73 8.99
C THR A 55 3.08 4.10 7.77
N VAL A 56 2.47 4.07 6.59
CA VAL A 56 3.06 4.63 5.37
C VAL A 56 3.14 6.15 5.52
N ALA A 57 4.35 6.67 5.63
CA ALA A 57 4.61 8.11 5.79
C ALA A 57 4.63 8.85 4.44
N SER A 58 5.12 8.20 3.38
CA SER A 58 5.15 8.78 2.04
C SER A 58 5.27 7.70 0.97
N VAL A 59 4.69 7.94 -0.21
CA VAL A 59 4.80 7.05 -1.38
C VAL A 59 5.63 7.72 -2.48
N ILE A 60 6.75 7.08 -2.84
CA ILE A 60 7.63 7.53 -3.91
C ILE A 60 7.19 6.85 -5.20
N LYS A 61 6.89 7.66 -6.22
CA LYS A 61 6.44 7.20 -7.53
C LYS A 61 7.52 7.41 -8.59
N LYS A 62 7.64 6.47 -9.52
CA LYS A 62 8.44 6.58 -10.74
C LYS A 62 7.52 6.30 -11.92
N ASP A 63 7.50 7.17 -12.93
CA ASP A 63 6.63 7.03 -14.10
C ASP A 63 5.14 6.82 -13.71
N GLN A 64 4.69 7.58 -12.70
CA GLN A 64 3.36 7.51 -12.07
C GLN A 64 3.04 6.21 -11.31
N GLN A 65 3.94 5.23 -11.29
CA GLN A 65 3.76 3.97 -10.56
C GLN A 65 4.46 4.00 -9.19
N PRO A 66 3.88 3.41 -8.13
CA PRO A 66 4.58 3.23 -6.86
C PRO A 66 5.89 2.47 -7.04
N HIS A 67 6.99 3.06 -6.59
CA HIS A 67 8.34 2.48 -6.67
C HIS A 67 8.92 2.19 -5.29
N ALA A 68 8.62 3.06 -4.31
CA ALA A 68 9.06 2.89 -2.94
C ALA A 68 8.10 3.55 -1.96
N ILE A 69 8.18 3.17 -0.68
CA ILE A 69 7.46 3.80 0.41
C ILE A 69 8.41 4.00 1.61
N ASN A 70 8.19 5.09 2.34
CA ASN A 70 8.78 5.28 3.66
C ASN A 70 7.73 4.92 4.70
N VAL A 71 8.14 4.19 5.73
CA VAL A 71 7.25 3.79 6.82
C VAL A 71 7.80 4.22 8.17
N LEU A 72 6.89 4.45 9.12
CA LEU A 72 7.22 4.79 10.50
C LEU A 72 6.58 3.78 11.45
N PRO A 73 7.28 3.31 12.49
CA PRO A 73 6.70 2.38 13.45
C PRO A 73 5.53 3.05 14.19
N ILE A 74 4.44 2.30 14.37
CA ILE A 74 3.34 2.73 15.23
C ILE A 74 3.70 2.26 16.64
N GLU A 75 4.24 3.16 17.46
CA GLU A 75 4.45 2.87 18.88
C GLU A 75 3.09 2.60 19.55
N LYS A 76 2.98 1.46 20.24
CA LYS A 76 1.86 1.27 21.16
C LYS A 76 2.11 2.21 22.35
N LYS A 77 1.29 3.25 22.46
CA LYS A 77 1.14 3.99 23.72
C LYS A 77 0.60 3.08 24.82
#